data_AF-A0A5D3ABB6-F1
#
_entry.id   AF-A0A5D3ABB6-F1
#
_cell.length_a   1.000
_cell.length_b   1.000
_cell.length_c   1.000
_cell.angle_alpha   90.00
_cell.angle_beta   90.00
_cell.angle_gamma   90.00
#
_symmetry.space_group_name_H-M   'P 1'
#
loop_
_entity.id
_entity.type
_entity.pdbx_description
1 polymer ?
#
loop_
_entity_poly.entity_id
_entity_poly.type
_entity_poly.pdbx_seq_one_letter_code
_entity_poly.pdbx_strand_id
1 'polypeptide(L)'
;MMSGTKITESGWNSKNLLAGGASGSRIVVTTWSNRVAEITGTIPCHYLKALPHEKSLSLFLKFAFKKGKEKQHPNLAKIGQTIVKKCQGIPLVVKALGSSLFFKTSEQEWTLVRDSERWELMEKDNETVSV
;
A
#
# COMPACT_ATOMS: atom_id res chain seq x y z
N MET A 1 -25.07 3.61 14.33
CA MET A 1 -23.93 3.24 15.18
C MET A 1 -23.66 1.76 15.01
N MET A 2 -22.72 1.38 14.16
CA MET A 2 -22.31 -0.03 14.04
C MET A 2 -21.28 -0.31 15.11
N SER A 3 -21.69 -1.05 16.12
CA SER A 3 -20.84 -1.47 17.23
C SER A 3 -19.77 -2.41 16.68
N GLY A 4 -18.52 -1.95 16.68
CA GLY A 4 -17.37 -2.79 16.37
C GLY A 4 -17.20 -3.80 17.49
N THR A 5 -17.40 -5.09 17.18
CA THR A 5 -17.04 -6.18 18.08
C THR A 5 -15.53 -6.17 18.29
N LYS A 6 -15.11 -5.66 19.45
CA LYS A 6 -13.76 -5.91 19.98
C LYS A 6 -13.61 -7.41 20.12
N ILE A 7 -12.77 -8.01 19.29
CA ILE A 7 -12.30 -9.37 19.49
C ILE A 7 -11.36 -9.31 20.69
N THR A 8 -11.85 -9.72 21.86
CA THR A 8 -11.08 -9.75 23.10
C THR A 8 -9.97 -10.80 23.02
N GLU A 9 -8.76 -10.42 23.46
CA GLU A 9 -7.51 -11.20 23.42
C GLU A 9 -7.49 -12.46 24.31
N SER A 10 -8.62 -12.86 24.89
CA SER A 10 -8.72 -14.05 25.72
C SER A 10 -8.97 -15.30 24.86
N GLY A 11 -7.89 -16.01 24.53
CA GLY A 11 -7.95 -17.44 24.18
C GLY A 11 -8.12 -17.78 22.70
N TRP A 12 -7.36 -17.15 21.79
CA TRP A 12 -7.33 -17.60 20.39
C TRP A 12 -6.44 -18.85 20.23
N ASN A 13 -7.03 -20.05 20.29
CA ASN A 13 -6.34 -21.31 19.97
C ASN A 13 -6.60 -21.70 18.51
N SER A 14 -5.97 -20.95 17.59
CA SER A 14 -6.09 -21.14 16.14
C SER A 14 -5.71 -22.55 15.70
N LYS A 15 -4.81 -23.24 16.39
CA LYS A 15 -4.37 -24.60 16.03
C LYS A 15 -5.52 -25.62 15.98
N ASN A 16 -6.50 -25.50 16.88
CA ASN A 16 -7.61 -26.46 16.96
C ASN A 16 -8.71 -26.19 15.91
N LEU A 17 -8.91 -24.93 15.50
CA LEU A 17 -9.90 -24.57 14.47
C LEU A 17 -9.47 -24.98 13.05
N LEU A 18 -8.18 -25.24 12.87
CA LEU A 18 -7.57 -25.47 11.56
C LEU A 18 -7.32 -26.96 11.27
N ALA A 19 -7.75 -27.84 12.17
CA ALA A 19 -7.59 -29.30 12.07
C ALA A 19 -8.39 -29.96 10.92
N GLY A 20 -9.26 -29.21 10.23
CA GLY A 20 -10.04 -29.71 9.08
C GLY A 20 -9.32 -29.65 7.72
N GLY A 21 -8.08 -29.15 7.66
CA GLY A 21 -7.32 -29.06 6.42
C GLY A 21 -6.86 -30.44 5.92
N ALA A 22 -6.89 -30.65 4.60
CA ALA A 22 -6.27 -31.82 3.99
C ALA A 22 -4.73 -31.77 4.14
N SER A 23 -4.08 -32.93 4.04
CA SER A 23 -2.61 -32.98 4.06
C SER A 23 -2.02 -32.05 2.99
N GLY A 24 -1.10 -31.17 3.40
CA GLY A 24 -0.49 -30.15 2.54
C GLY A 24 -1.19 -28.78 2.52
N SER A 25 -2.34 -28.61 3.19
CA SER A 25 -2.96 -27.29 3.37
C SER A 25 -2.04 -26.32 4.11
N ARG A 26 -2.03 -25.05 3.70
CA ARG A 26 -1.25 -23.97 4.31
C ARG A 26 -2.14 -22.76 4.58
N ILE A 27 -1.85 -22.05 5.65
CA ILE A 27 -2.59 -20.85 6.06
C ILE A 27 -1.60 -19.69 6.08
N VAL A 28 -2.01 -18.59 5.47
CA VAL A 28 -1.25 -17.34 5.47
C VAL A 28 -2.04 -16.32 6.27
N VAL A 29 -1.42 -15.77 7.30
CA VAL A 29 -2.00 -14.74 8.16
C VAL A 29 -1.35 -13.41 7.80
N THR A 30 -2.18 -12.41 7.53
CA THR A 30 -1.76 -11.01 7.35
C THR A 30 -2.29 -10.18 8.52
N THR A 31 -1.41 -9.47 9.21
CA THR A 31 -1.77 -8.64 10.37
C THR A 31 -0.86 -7.41 10.40
N TRP A 32 -1.34 -6.32 11.01
CA TRP A 32 -0.52 -5.14 11.36
C TRP A 32 0.00 -5.17 12.80
N SER A 33 -0.39 -6.19 13.58
CA SER A 33 0.06 -6.34 14.96
C SER A 33 1.20 -7.36 15.02
N ASN A 34 2.40 -6.87 15.34
CA ASN A 34 3.57 -7.72 15.64
C ASN A 34 3.23 -8.77 16.71
N ARG A 35 2.45 -8.37 17.72
CA ARG A 35 2.03 -9.29 18.78
C ARG A 35 1.17 -10.44 18.24
N VAL A 36 0.22 -10.15 17.35
CA VAL A 36 -0.60 -11.18 16.72
C VAL A 36 0.24 -12.08 15.82
N ALA A 37 1.22 -11.49 15.12
CA ALA A 37 2.15 -12.23 14.26
C ALA A 37 3.00 -13.21 15.07
N GLU A 38 3.53 -12.78 16.21
CA GLU A 38 4.28 -13.62 17.15
C GLU A 38 3.45 -14.77 17.74
N ILE A 39 2.22 -14.49 18.17
CA ILE A 39 1.35 -15.50 18.79
C ILE A 39 0.88 -16.55 17.77
N THR A 40 0.63 -16.13 16.52
CA THR A 40 0.05 -16.99 15.48
C THR A 40 1.11 -17.66 14.61
N GLY A 41 2.31 -17.10 14.55
CA GLY A 41 3.40 -17.55 13.68
C GLY A 41 3.92 -18.92 14.05
N THR A 42 3.95 -19.83 13.08
CA THR A 42 4.65 -21.12 13.18
C THR A 42 6.03 -21.07 12.54
N ILE A 43 6.34 -20.00 11.82
CA ILE A 43 7.61 -19.68 11.16
C ILE A 43 7.93 -18.19 11.36
N PRO A 44 9.18 -17.74 11.12
CA PRO A 44 9.52 -16.32 11.19
C PRO A 44 8.61 -15.45 10.31
N CYS A 45 8.17 -14.32 10.85
CA CYS A 45 7.27 -13.40 10.17
C CYS A 45 7.95 -12.73 8.97
N HIS A 46 7.18 -12.51 7.90
CA HIS A 46 7.65 -11.77 6.74
C HIS A 46 7.14 -10.33 6.78
N TYR A 47 8.03 -9.39 7.08
CA TYR A 47 7.71 -7.96 7.11
C TYR A 47 7.61 -7.40 5.70
N LEU A 48 6.42 -6.88 5.35
CA LEU A 48 6.20 -6.24 4.07
C LEU A 48 6.90 -4.87 4.05
N LYS A 49 7.87 -4.72 3.15
CA LYS A 49 8.60 -3.47 2.94
C LYS A 49 7.90 -2.59 1.92
N ALA A 50 8.14 -1.28 2.02
CA ALA A 50 7.76 -0.33 0.98
C ALA A 50 8.34 -0.74 -0.39
N LEU A 51 7.61 -0.43 -1.46
CA LEU A 51 8.06 -0.74 -2.82
C LEU A 51 9.30 0.09 -3.19
N PRO A 52 10.30 -0.52 -3.83
CA PRO A 52 11.41 0.23 -4.42
C PRO A 52 10.91 1.32 -5.36
N HIS A 53 11.65 2.42 -5.45
CA HIS A 53 11.23 3.59 -6.23
C HIS A 53 10.86 3.23 -7.69
N GLU A 54 11.67 2.40 -8.35
CA GLU A 54 11.42 1.94 -9.72
C GLU A 54 10.13 1.13 -9.86
N LYS A 55 9.84 0.24 -8.90
CA LYS A 55 8.61 -0.55 -8.88
C LYS A 55 7.40 0.33 -8.59
N SER A 56 7.53 1.30 -7.69
CA SER A 56 6.51 2.30 -7.41
C SER A 56 6.22 3.16 -8.63
N LEU A 57 7.25 3.60 -9.35
CA LEU A 57 7.10 4.38 -10.57
C LEU A 57 6.41 3.58 -11.67
N SER A 58 6.84 2.32 -11.88
CA SER A 58 6.19 1.42 -12.83
C SER A 58 4.71 1.19 -12.51
N LEU A 59 4.39 0.98 -11.22
CA LEU A 59 3.02 0.83 -10.75
C LEU A 59 2.21 2.10 -10.99
N PHE A 60 2.76 3.27 -10.65
CA PHE A 60 2.11 4.56 -10.83
C PHE A 60 1.78 4.80 -12.31
N LEU A 61 2.77 4.69 -13.20
CA LEU A 61 2.58 4.93 -14.63
C LEU A 61 1.56 3.98 -15.25
N LYS A 62 1.51 2.72 -14.79
CA LYS A 62 0.49 1.75 -15.20
C LYS A 62 -0.94 2.21 -14.88
N PHE A 63 -1.13 2.94 -13.78
CA PHE A 63 -2.44 3.45 -13.37
C PHE A 63 -2.71 4.89 -13.82
N ALA A 64 -1.67 5.66 -14.13
CA ALA A 64 -1.79 7.06 -14.56
C ALA A 64 -1.91 7.25 -16.07
N PHE A 65 -1.58 6.23 -16.86
CA PHE A 65 -1.66 6.31 -18.32
C PHE A 65 -2.39 5.11 -18.90
N LYS A 66 -3.09 5.33 -20.01
CA LYS A 66 -3.49 4.22 -20.88
C LYS A 66 -2.22 3.50 -21.37
N LYS A 67 -2.27 2.16 -21.41
CA LYS A 67 -1.12 1.32 -21.77
C LYS A 67 -0.41 1.83 -23.04
N GLY A 68 0.88 2.19 -22.91
CA GLY A 68 1.74 2.66 -24.00
C GLY A 68 1.63 4.16 -24.32
N LYS A 69 0.80 4.91 -23.60
CA LYS A 69 0.63 6.37 -23.78
C LYS A 69 1.57 7.20 -22.91
N GLU A 70 2.27 6.60 -21.95
CA GLU A 70 3.20 7.30 -21.07
C GLU A 70 4.33 8.02 -21.84
N LYS A 71 4.80 7.43 -22.95
CA LYS A 71 5.84 8.02 -23.80
C LYS A 71 5.37 9.24 -24.58
N GLN A 72 4.05 9.44 -24.70
CA GLN A 72 3.46 10.59 -25.40
C GLN A 72 3.43 11.85 -24.52
N HIS A 73 3.61 11.68 -23.20
CA HIS A 73 3.54 12.75 -22.22
C HIS A 73 4.78 12.78 -21.31
N PRO A 74 5.98 13.07 -21.87
CA PRO A 74 7.24 13.03 -21.10
C PRO A 74 7.25 14.00 -19.91
N ASN A 75 6.59 15.16 -20.03
CA ASN A 75 6.49 16.13 -18.94
C ASN A 75 5.64 15.60 -17.77
N LEU A 76 4.48 14.97 -18.06
CA LEU A 76 3.64 14.35 -17.04
C LEU A 76 4.36 13.18 -16.38
N ALA A 77 5.09 12.37 -17.14
CA ALA A 77 5.91 11.30 -16.58
C ALA A 77 6.98 11.84 -15.61
N LYS A 78 7.60 12.99 -15.92
CA LYS A 78 8.56 13.66 -15.03
C LYS A 78 7.91 14.16 -13.75
N ILE A 79 6.71 14.75 -13.82
CA ILE A 79 5.93 15.15 -12.63
C ILE A 79 5.55 13.91 -11.79
N GLY A 80 5.12 12.84 -12.46
CA GLY A 80 4.79 11.56 -11.84
C GLY A 80 5.94 10.97 -11.03
N GLN A 81 7.19 11.10 -11.49
CA GLN A 81 8.36 10.68 -10.70
C GLN A 81 8.45 11.41 -9.36
N THR A 82 8.17 12.72 -9.34
CA THR A 82 8.17 13.50 -8.10
C THR A 82 7.01 13.11 -7.17
N ILE A 83 5.83 12.88 -7.73
CA ILE A 83 4.67 12.37 -6.97
C ILE A 83 5.01 11.03 -6.31
N VAL A 84 5.61 10.11 -7.07
CA VAL A 84 5.99 8.77 -6.57
C VAL A 84 7.01 8.84 -5.43
N LYS A 85 7.94 9.81 -5.45
CA LYS A 85 8.86 10.04 -4.34
C LYS A 85 8.11 10.38 -3.05
N LYS A 86 7.06 11.21 -3.13
CA LYS A 86 6.22 11.58 -1.99
C LYS A 86 5.37 10.42 -1.45
N CYS A 87 5.05 9.43 -2.28
CA CYS A 87 4.27 8.25 -1.85
C CYS A 87 5.02 7.27 -0.93
N GLN A 88 6.33 7.44 -0.71
CA GLN A 88 7.14 6.60 0.18
C GLN A 88 7.05 5.09 -0.10
N GLY A 89 6.71 4.70 -1.34
CA GLY A 89 6.60 3.30 -1.75
C GLY A 89 5.37 2.55 -1.22
N ILE A 90 4.37 3.24 -0.63
CA ILE A 90 3.13 2.61 -0.17
C ILE A 90 2.26 2.25 -1.39
N PRO A 91 2.03 0.95 -1.70
CA PRO A 91 1.38 0.54 -2.94
C PRO A 91 -0.03 1.12 -3.14
N LEU A 92 -0.78 1.24 -2.04
CA LEU A 92 -2.14 1.75 -2.06
C LEU A 92 -2.19 3.24 -2.45
N VAL A 93 -1.31 4.05 -1.88
CA VAL A 93 -1.19 5.49 -2.18
C VAL A 93 -0.75 5.68 -3.63
N VAL A 94 0.28 4.94 -4.06
CA VAL A 94 0.79 4.97 -5.45
C VAL A 94 -0.32 4.66 -6.45
N LYS A 95 -1.10 3.61 -6.21
CA LYS A 95 -2.21 3.22 -7.08
C LYS A 95 -3.32 4.27 -7.10
N ALA A 96 -3.72 4.79 -5.94
CA ALA A 96 -4.80 5.75 -5.81
C ALA A 96 -4.52 7.03 -6.60
N LEU A 97 -3.32 7.60 -6.43
CA LEU A 97 -2.92 8.81 -7.16
C LEU A 97 -2.76 8.56 -8.65
N GLY A 98 -2.13 7.46 -9.04
CA GLY A 98 -2.02 7.09 -10.45
C GLY A 98 -3.40 7.03 -11.09
N SER A 99 -4.33 6.32 -10.45
CA SER A 99 -5.70 6.18 -10.94
C SER A 99 -6.44 7.51 -11.01
N SER A 100 -6.24 8.41 -10.04
CA SER A 100 -6.82 9.75 -10.01
C SER A 100 -6.35 10.64 -11.18
N LEU A 101 -5.13 10.40 -11.68
CA LEU A 101 -4.53 11.14 -12.78
C LEU A 101 -4.79 10.52 -14.17
N PHE A 102 -5.41 9.35 -14.24
CA PHE A 102 -5.54 8.57 -15.49
C PHE A 102 -6.16 9.34 -16.67
N PHE A 103 -7.15 10.19 -16.40
CA PHE A 103 -7.84 10.98 -17.43
C PHE A 103 -7.30 12.41 -17.58
N LYS A 104 -6.25 12.78 -16.83
CA LYS A 104 -5.74 14.15 -16.74
C LYS A 104 -4.52 14.31 -17.64
N THR A 105 -4.62 15.20 -18.62
CA THR A 105 -3.53 15.51 -19.56
C THR A 105 -2.91 16.89 -19.31
N SER A 106 -3.50 17.71 -18.43
CA SER A 106 -2.98 19.02 -18.05
C SER A 106 -1.83 18.90 -17.04
N GLU A 107 -0.71 19.57 -17.33
CA GLU A 107 0.43 19.64 -16.41
C GLU A 107 0.07 20.36 -15.10
N GLN A 108 -0.84 21.33 -15.17
CA GLN A 108 -1.32 22.08 -14.00
C GLN A 108 -2.04 21.16 -13.02
N GLU A 109 -2.93 20.29 -13.49
CA GLU A 109 -3.63 19.35 -12.61
C GLU A 109 -2.68 18.36 -11.93
N TRP A 110 -1.65 17.89 -12.64
CA TRP A 110 -0.61 17.02 -12.08
C TRP A 110 0.25 17.75 -11.05
N THR A 111 0.56 19.02 -11.32
CA THR A 111 1.31 19.89 -10.42
C THR A 111 0.54 20.17 -9.13
N LEU A 112 -0.77 20.38 -9.20
CA LEU A 112 -1.62 20.53 -8.02
C LEU A 112 -1.60 19.28 -7.13
N VAL A 113 -1.62 18.09 -7.72
CA VAL A 113 -1.47 16.84 -6.94
C VAL A 113 -0.07 16.73 -6.35
N ARG A 114 0.98 17.10 -7.09
CA ARG A 114 2.36 17.09 -6.60
C ARG A 114 2.59 18.03 -5.41
N ASP A 115 2.00 19.22 -5.45
CA ASP A 115 2.25 20.30 -4.51
C ASP A 115 1.15 20.42 -3.44
N SER A 116 0.23 19.46 -3.35
CA SER A 116 -0.87 19.52 -2.38
C SER A 116 -0.37 19.51 -0.93
N GLU A 117 -0.90 20.39 -0.09
CA GLU A 117 -0.59 20.47 1.36
C GLU A 117 -0.85 19.16 2.11
N ARG A 118 -1.71 18.28 1.57
CA ARG A 118 -1.98 16.94 2.12
C ARG A 118 -0.73 16.08 2.27
N TRP A 119 0.34 16.37 1.54
CA TRP A 119 1.63 15.68 1.70
C TRP A 119 2.26 15.93 3.07
N GLU A 120 2.07 17.11 3.65
CA GLU A 120 2.63 17.49 4.95
C GLU A 120 1.98 16.71 6.10
N LEU A 121 0.76 16.20 5.90
CA LEU A 121 0.10 15.31 6.85
C LEU A 121 0.70 13.90 6.80
N MET A 122 1.04 13.41 5.59
CA MET A 122 1.72 12.11 5.44
C MET A 122 3.16 12.10 5.96
N GLU A 123 3.78 13.28 6.17
CA GLU A 123 5.11 13.44 6.76
C GLU A 123 5.09 13.52 8.31
N LYS A 124 3.92 13.62 8.93
CA LYS A 124 3.76 13.61 10.39
C LYS A 124 3.38 12.23 10.94
N ASP A 125 2.73 11.39 10.14
CA ASP A 125 2.21 10.07 10.58
C ASP A 125 3.20 8.90 10.35
N ASN A 126 4.28 9.14 9.60
CA ASN A 126 5.33 8.17 9.29
C ASN A 126 6.38 7.99 10.41
N GLU A 127 6.18 8.61 11.57
CA GLU A 127 6.76 8.14 12.84
C GLU A 127 6.03 6.90 13.39
N THR A 128 4.86 6.53 12.84
CA THR A 128 4.08 5.37 13.29
C THR A 128 3.48 4.58 12.13
N VAL A 129 4.32 3.94 11.31
CA VAL A 129 3.86 2.80 10.50
C VAL A 129 4.89 1.68 10.54
N SER A 130 4.85 0.89 11.61
CA SER A 130 5.37 -0.48 11.64
C SER A 130 4.26 -1.41 11.13
N VAL A 131 4.46 -2.02 9.97
CA VAL A 131 3.59 -3.05 9.37
C VAL A 131 4.06 -4.44 9.75
#